data_AF-A0A848ZFY1-F1
#
_entry.id   AF-A0A848ZFY1-F1
#
_cell.length_a   1.000
_cell.length_b   1.000
_cell.length_c   1.000
_cell.angle_alpha   90.00
_cell.angle_beta   90.00
_cell.angle_gamma   90.00
#
_symmetry.space_group_name_H-M   'P 1'
#
loop_
_entity.id
_entity.type
_entity.pdbx_description
1 polymer ?
#
loop_
_entity_poly.entity_id
_entity_poly.type
_entity_poly.pdbx_seq_one_letter_code
_entity_poly.pdbx_strand_id
1 'polypeptide(L)' 'MRRVKLDRIDRRILRDLQNDGRMTNVELARRAGISAPPCLRRVRK' A
#
# COMPACT_ATOMS: atom_id res chain seq x y z
N MET A 1 -7.54 20.94 -4.35
CA MET A 1 -7.19 19.50 -4.18
C MET A 1 -7.61 19.05 -2.79
N ARG A 2 -8.40 17.98 -2.66
CA ARG A 2 -8.81 17.44 -1.35
C ARG A 2 -7.62 16.70 -0.74
N ARG A 3 -7.16 17.10 0.45
CA ARG A 3 -6.04 16.42 1.14
C ARG A 3 -6.52 15.06 1.64
N VAL A 4 -5.95 13.97 1.11
CA VAL A 4 -6.13 12.62 1.66
C VAL A 4 -5.18 12.46 2.84
N LYS A 5 -5.70 12.04 3.99
CA LYS A 5 -4.86 11.74 5.17
C LYS A 5 -4.27 10.34 5.00
N LEU A 6 -3.00 10.29 4.61
CA LEU A 6 -2.22 9.05 4.50
C LEU A 6 -1.59 8.71 5.86
N ASP A 7 -1.82 7.49 6.33
CA ASP A 7 -1.15 6.97 7.52
C ASP A 7 0.24 6.40 7.19
N ARG A 8 0.90 5.81 8.20
CA ARG A 8 2.25 5.23 8.03
C ARG A 8 2.26 4.04 7.08
N ILE A 9 1.19 3.24 7.06
CA ILE A 9 1.06 2.08 6.19
C ILE A 9 0.85 2.52 4.75
N ASP A 10 -0.01 3.51 4.53
CA ASP A 10 -0.25 4.05 3.18
C ASP A 10 1.04 4.59 2.55
N ARG A 11 1.86 5.32 3.33
CA ARG A 11 3.16 5.80 2.86
C ARG A 11 4.13 4.69 2.50
N ARG A 12 4.09 3.58 3.24
CA ARG A 12 4.94 2.40 2.96
C ARG A 12 4.48 1.71 1.68
N ILE A 13 3.17 1.50 1.53
CA ILE A 13 2.55 0.95 0.31
C ILE A 13 2.94 1.79 -0.91
N LEU A 14 2.79 3.12 -0.83
CA LEU A 14 3.15 4.02 -1.92
C LEU A 14 4.63 3.95 -2.26
N ARG A 15 5.51 3.92 -1.25
CA ARG A 15 6.95 3.78 -1.46
C ARG A 15 7.30 2.48 -2.17
N ASP A 16 6.73 1.36 -1.73
CA ASP A 16 7.01 0.05 -2.31
C ASP A 16 6.48 -0.05 -3.75
N LEU A 17 5.28 0.47 -4.03
CA LEU A 17 4.70 0.52 -5.38
C LEU A 17 5.42 1.48 -6.32
N GLN A 18 5.92 2.62 -5.81
CA GLN A 18 6.73 3.54 -6.60
C GLN A 18 8.08 2.92 -6.98
N ASN A 19 8.65 2.08 -6.12
CA ASN A 19 9.87 1.34 -6.41
C ASN A 19 9.62 0.18 -7.38
N ASP A 20 8.51 -0.55 -7.19
CA ASP A 20 8.09 -1.65 -8.06
C ASP A 20 6.56 -1.77 -8.14
N GLY A 21 6.00 -1.24 -9.23
CA GLY A 21 4.56 -1.26 -9.49
C GLY A 21 4.01 -2.60 -9.96
N ARG A 22 4.86 -3.61 -10.21
CA ARG A 22 4.44 -4.96 -10.61
C ARG A 22 4.32 -5.93 -9.44
N MET A 23 4.68 -5.49 -8.23
CA MET A 23 4.63 -6.31 -7.03
C MET A 23 3.24 -6.87 -6.78
N THR A 24 3.17 -8.14 -6.40
CA THR A 24 1.88 -8.76 -6.05
C THR A 24 1.31 -8.15 -4.76
N ASN A 25 -0.01 -8.14 -4.61
CA ASN A 25 -0.63 -7.65 -3.38
C ASN A 25 -0.19 -8.44 -2.13
N VAL A 26 0.16 -9.72 -2.27
CA VAL A 26 0.64 -10.55 -1.15
C VAL A 26 2.04 -10.10 -0.71
N GLU A 27 2.95 -9.87 -1.65
CA GLU A 27 4.29 -9.35 -1.35
C GLU A 27 4.25 -7.93 -0.79
N LEU A 28 3.41 -7.06 -1.36
CA LEU A 28 3.20 -5.69 -0.91
C LEU A 28 2.66 -5.68 0.53
N ALA A 29 1.68 -6.52 0.84
CA ALA A 29 1.11 -6.63 2.19
C ALA A 29 2.17 -7.11 3.21
N ARG A 30 2.96 -8.13 2.83
CA ARG A 30 4.07 -8.63 3.64
C ARG A 30 5.09 -7.53 3.93
N ARG A 31 5.48 -6.76 2.92
CA ARG A 31 6.39 -5.61 3.10
C ARG A 31 5.74 -4.53 3.96
N ALA A 32 4.47 -4.21 3.75
CA ALA A 32 3.75 -3.20 4.52
C ALA A 32 3.49 -3.59 5.98
N GLY A 33 3.59 -4.89 6.33
CA GLY A 33 3.36 -5.40 7.68
C GLY A 33 1.88 -5.62 8.00
N ILE A 34 1.05 -5.91 7.00
CA ILE A 34 -0.39 -6.16 7.13
C ILE A 34 -0.80 -7.38 6.31
N SER A 35 -2.03 -7.88 6.49
CA SER A 35 -2.57 -8.96 5.66
C SER A 35 -2.99 -8.48 4.27
N ALA A 36 -3.10 -9.40 3.32
CA ALA A 36 -3.42 -9.08 1.92
C ALA A 36 -4.80 -8.38 1.73
N PRO A 37 -5.90 -8.76 2.42
CA PRO A 37 -7.19 -8.08 2.25
C PRO A 37 -7.20 -6.58 2.63
N PRO A 38 -6.69 -6.13 3.81
CA PRO A 38 -6.61 -4.69 4.11
C PRO A 38 -5.63 -3.95 3.21
N CYS A 39 -4.56 -4.59 2.73
CA CYS A 39 -3.63 -4.00 1.76
C CYS A 39 -4.36 -3.66 0.46
N LEU A 40 -5.12 -4.62 -0.10
CA LEU A 40 -5.88 -4.42 -1.32
C LEU A 40 -6.91 -3.30 -1.18
N ARG A 41 -7.59 -3.21 -0.03
CA ARG A 41 -8.53 -2.12 0.25
C ARG A 41 -7.87 -0.74 0.30
N ARG A 42 -6.61 -0.66 0.75
CA ARG A 42 -5.86 0.61 0.80
C ARG A 42 -5.40 1.04 -0.59
N VAL A 43 -4.92 0.10 -1.42
CA VAL A 43 -4.45 0.37 -2.79
C VAL A 43 -5.57 0.84 -3.72
N ARG A 44 -6.82 0.40 -3.49
CA ARG A 44 -7.98 0.73 -4.34
C ARG A 44 -8.72 2.04 -3.97
N LYS A 45 -8.36 2.68 -2.85
CA LYS A 45 -8.97 3.94 -2.42
C LYS A 45 -8.35 5.13 -3.13
#